data_AF-A0A7X5D656-F1
#
_entry.id   AF-A0A7X5D656-F1
#
_cell.length_a   1.000
_cell.length_b   1.000
_cell.length_c   1.000
_cell.angle_alpha   90.00
_cell.angle_beta   90.00
_cell.angle_gamma   90.00
#
_symmetry.space_group_name_H-M   'P 1'
#
loop_
_entity.id
_entity.type
_entity.pdbx_description
1 polymer ?
#
loop_
_entity_poly.entity_id
_entity_poly.type
_entity_poly.pdbx_seq_one_letter_code
_entity_poly.pdbx_strand_id
1 'polypeptide(L)'
;NITKRDWVLKGDTVRYAPWENIDETVDYDFAKEASFSYAGLSRAEIAHHIASFASGIWQIHPFCEGNTRATAVFIVKYLRTLGIDTDNDSFAKHSWYFRNALVRANYSNIDHRVHETSRYLDEFFENLLMGTQHDLRNRRLHVDWPQSDPAGHLAIDGNTEREKACTEQVTEQVTEQVARLLDALGDEELSAAALMDRLGLKHRPTFLYTYVHPALALGLIERTIPDKPNSRLQKYRKARAIS
;
A
#
# COMPACT_ATOMS: atom_id res chain seq x y z
N ASN A 1 12.65 4.19 15.60
CA ASN A 1 11.83 3.44 14.62
C ASN A 1 12.46 2.10 14.34
N ILE A 2 11.65 1.05 14.24
CA ILE A 2 12.11 -0.32 14.00
C ILE A 2 12.62 -0.44 12.57
N THR A 3 13.69 -1.23 12.38
CA THR A 3 14.14 -1.69 11.07
C THR A 3 14.35 -3.20 11.14
N LYS A 4 13.98 -3.90 10.07
CA LYS A 4 14.06 -5.35 9.96
C LYS A 4 14.46 -5.73 8.55
N ARG A 5 15.61 -6.41 8.40
CA ARG A 5 16.09 -6.87 7.10
C ARG A 5 15.22 -8.01 6.59
N ASP A 6 14.82 -7.91 5.32
CA ASP A 6 13.85 -8.80 4.71
C ASP A 6 14.44 -9.57 3.54
N TRP A 7 14.44 -10.91 3.65
CA TRP A 7 14.91 -11.79 2.57
C TRP A 7 14.20 -11.49 1.25
N VAL A 8 12.88 -11.31 1.30
CA VAL A 8 12.05 -11.01 0.14
C VAL A 8 12.44 -9.69 -0.56
N LEU A 9 13.11 -8.80 0.17
CA LEU A 9 13.59 -7.48 -0.29
C LEU A 9 15.12 -7.42 -0.44
N LYS A 10 15.82 -8.56 -0.55
CA LYS A 10 17.29 -8.60 -0.65
C LYS A 10 18.00 -7.93 0.55
N GLY A 11 17.39 -8.03 1.73
CA GLY A 11 17.92 -7.48 2.97
C GLY A 11 17.57 -6.02 3.24
N ASP A 12 16.79 -5.37 2.38
CA ASP A 12 16.19 -4.06 2.68
C ASP A 12 15.06 -4.18 3.72
N THR A 13 14.42 -3.06 4.08
CA THR A 13 13.45 -2.99 5.16
C THR A 13 12.23 -2.13 4.81
N VAL A 14 11.07 -2.57 5.30
CA VAL A 14 9.83 -1.77 5.29
C VAL A 14 9.97 -0.56 6.20
N ARG A 15 9.30 0.54 5.83
CA ARG A 15 9.10 1.69 6.71
C ARG A 15 7.87 1.48 7.57
N TYR A 16 8.08 1.36 8.88
CA TYR A 16 7.01 1.24 9.88
C TYR A 16 6.61 2.61 10.43
N ALA A 17 5.47 2.66 11.12
CA ALA A 17 5.02 3.88 11.80
C ALA A 17 6.07 4.39 12.81
N PRO A 18 6.22 5.73 12.94
CA PRO A 18 6.99 6.30 14.03
C PRO A 18 6.41 5.88 15.38
N TRP A 19 7.27 5.53 16.33
CA TRP A 19 6.85 5.04 17.65
C TRP A 19 5.98 6.06 18.42
N GLU A 20 6.20 7.36 18.20
CA GLU A 20 5.44 8.47 18.80
C GLU A 20 3.98 8.49 18.34
N ASN A 21 3.66 7.84 17.22
CA ASN A 21 2.36 7.93 16.56
C ASN A 21 1.63 6.58 16.50
N ILE A 22 2.13 5.54 17.21
CA ILE A 22 1.52 4.21 17.15
C ILE A 22 0.05 4.28 17.55
N ASP A 23 -0.25 4.85 18.72
CA ASP A 23 -1.62 4.90 19.26
C ASP A 23 -2.57 5.65 18.31
N GLU A 24 -2.17 6.83 17.83
CA GLU A 24 -2.96 7.63 16.89
C GLU A 24 -3.20 6.89 15.56
N THR A 25 -2.20 6.14 15.07
CA THR A 25 -2.33 5.41 13.80
C THR A 25 -3.24 4.20 13.97
N VAL A 26 -3.17 3.49 15.12
CA VAL A 26 -4.10 2.41 15.44
C VAL A 26 -5.53 2.93 15.50
N ASP A 27 -5.78 3.99 16.28
CA ASP A 27 -7.13 4.54 16.45
C ASP A 27 -7.75 4.97 15.11
N TYR A 28 -6.95 5.60 14.24
CA TYR A 28 -7.39 6.03 12.92
C TYR A 28 -7.78 4.85 12.03
N ASP A 29 -6.91 3.84 11.89
CA ASP A 29 -7.14 2.69 11.01
C ASP A 29 -8.36 1.88 11.48
N PHE A 30 -8.52 1.69 12.79
CA PHE A 30 -9.66 0.99 13.36
C PHE A 30 -10.96 1.80 13.28
N ALA A 31 -10.92 3.12 13.45
CA ALA A 31 -12.09 3.97 13.27
C ALA A 31 -12.57 3.97 11.81
N LYS A 32 -11.63 4.01 10.85
CA LYS A 32 -11.92 3.89 9.43
C LYS A 32 -12.59 2.55 9.13
N GLU A 33 -12.04 1.45 9.64
CA GLU A 33 -12.62 0.12 9.48
C GLU A 33 -14.02 0.02 10.10
N ALA A 34 -14.20 0.53 11.32
CA ALA A 34 -15.49 0.51 12.01
C ALA A 34 -16.58 1.29 11.25
N SER A 35 -16.19 2.29 10.45
CA SER A 35 -17.09 3.06 9.58
C SER A 35 -17.31 2.44 8.19
N PHE A 36 -16.55 1.40 7.83
CA PHE A 36 -16.62 0.77 6.52
C PHE A 36 -17.88 -0.11 6.40
N SER A 37 -18.58 0.01 5.26
CA SER A 37 -19.76 -0.79 4.97
C SER A 37 -19.41 -1.94 4.03
N TYR A 38 -19.67 -3.17 4.48
CA TYR A 38 -19.55 -4.38 3.68
C TYR A 38 -20.78 -4.66 2.80
N ALA A 39 -21.83 -3.82 2.88
CA ALA A 39 -23.09 -4.07 2.19
C ALA A 39 -22.91 -4.04 0.67
N GLY A 40 -23.38 -5.11 0.00
CA GLY A 40 -23.38 -5.20 -1.46
C GLY A 40 -22.04 -5.57 -2.10
N LEU A 41 -20.97 -5.78 -1.31
CA LEU A 41 -19.67 -6.18 -1.83
C LEU A 41 -19.63 -7.66 -2.21
N SER A 42 -18.92 -7.95 -3.29
CA SER A 42 -18.53 -9.31 -3.67
C SER A 42 -17.45 -9.86 -2.73
N ARG A 43 -17.29 -11.20 -2.70
CA ARG A 43 -16.23 -11.83 -1.90
C ARG A 43 -14.82 -11.39 -2.29
N ALA A 44 -14.59 -11.06 -3.56
CA ALA A 44 -13.30 -10.56 -4.03
C ALA A 44 -13.02 -9.14 -3.51
N GLU A 45 -14.02 -8.26 -3.53
CA GLU A 45 -13.89 -6.91 -2.95
C GLU A 45 -13.67 -6.97 -1.44
N ILE A 46 -14.37 -7.87 -0.74
CA ILE A 46 -14.13 -8.13 0.68
C ILE A 46 -12.70 -8.63 0.91
N ALA A 47 -12.21 -9.57 0.09
CA ALA A 47 -10.85 -10.09 0.19
C ALA A 47 -9.81 -8.98 0.03
N HIS A 48 -9.96 -8.13 -0.99
CA HIS A 48 -9.06 -7.00 -1.23
C HIS A 48 -9.10 -5.95 -0.11
N HIS A 49 -10.29 -5.65 0.42
CA HIS A 49 -10.44 -4.73 1.55
C HIS A 49 -9.75 -5.27 2.80
N ILE A 50 -10.00 -6.53 3.15
CA ILE A 50 -9.37 -7.19 4.31
C ILE A 50 -7.85 -7.30 4.12
N ALA A 51 -7.37 -7.57 2.90
CA ALA A 51 -5.95 -7.56 2.56
C ALA A 51 -5.30 -6.21 2.85
N SER A 52 -5.96 -5.13 2.41
CA SER A 52 -5.52 -3.76 2.65
C SER A 52 -5.52 -3.41 4.14
N PHE A 53 -6.58 -3.77 4.86
CA PHE A 53 -6.69 -3.53 6.30
C PHE A 53 -5.63 -4.29 7.10
N ALA A 54 -5.40 -5.58 6.79
CA ALA A 54 -4.35 -6.39 7.39
C ALA A 54 -2.95 -5.80 7.15
N SER A 55 -2.71 -5.29 5.94
CA SER A 55 -1.46 -4.59 5.58
C SER A 55 -1.24 -3.36 6.44
N GLY A 56 -2.27 -2.49 6.57
CA GLY A 56 -2.23 -1.28 7.39
C GLY A 56 -1.88 -1.59 8.85
N ILE A 57 -2.65 -2.47 9.50
CA ILE A 57 -2.40 -2.89 10.90
C ILE A 57 -0.96 -3.37 11.08
N TRP A 58 -0.46 -4.20 10.16
CA TRP A 58 0.88 -4.76 10.27
C TRP A 58 1.98 -3.70 10.11
N GLN A 59 1.77 -2.69 9.26
CA GLN A 59 2.70 -1.59 9.04
C GLN A 59 2.85 -0.67 10.26
N ILE A 60 1.81 -0.54 11.08
CA ILE A 60 1.87 0.22 12.36
C ILE A 60 2.95 -0.36 13.27
N HIS A 61 3.05 -1.69 13.31
CA HIS A 61 4.07 -2.43 14.07
C HIS A 61 4.17 -2.04 15.57
N PRO A 62 3.05 -2.09 16.33
CA PRO A 62 2.99 -1.58 17.70
C PRO A 62 3.85 -2.36 18.70
N PHE A 63 4.19 -3.62 18.42
CA PHE A 63 4.96 -4.48 19.33
C PHE A 63 6.42 -4.60 18.89
N CYS A 64 7.33 -4.89 19.83
CA CYS A 64 8.73 -5.20 19.50
C CYS A 64 8.84 -6.51 18.69
N GLU A 65 7.97 -7.48 18.97
CA GLU A 65 7.91 -8.76 18.27
C GLU A 65 6.46 -9.27 18.16
N GLY A 66 6.23 -10.20 17.23
CA GLY A 66 4.95 -10.89 17.13
C GLY A 66 3.86 -10.17 16.33
N ASN A 67 4.14 -8.99 15.75
CA ASN A 67 3.16 -8.23 14.95
C ASN A 67 2.45 -9.09 13.88
N THR A 68 3.19 -9.88 13.09
CA THR A 68 2.56 -10.77 12.08
C THR A 68 1.57 -11.76 12.69
N ARG A 69 1.90 -12.37 13.84
CA ARG A 69 1.00 -13.33 14.51
C ARG A 69 -0.21 -12.61 15.09
N ALA A 70 0.00 -11.44 15.70
CA ALA A 70 -1.08 -10.62 16.24
C ALA A 70 -2.05 -10.18 15.13
N THR A 71 -1.54 -9.68 13.99
CA THR A 71 -2.34 -9.34 12.81
C THR A 71 -3.13 -10.55 12.31
N ALA A 72 -2.50 -11.71 12.13
CA ALA A 72 -3.20 -12.91 11.66
C ALA A 72 -4.34 -13.32 12.60
N VAL A 73 -4.08 -13.41 13.91
CA VAL A 73 -5.09 -13.78 14.92
C VAL A 73 -6.21 -12.73 14.99
N PHE A 74 -5.87 -11.46 14.90
CA PHE A 74 -6.84 -10.38 14.85
C PHE A 74 -7.75 -10.51 13.63
N ILE A 75 -7.19 -10.70 12.43
CA ILE A 75 -7.98 -10.83 11.19
C ILE A 75 -8.90 -12.05 11.24
N VAL A 76 -8.44 -13.21 11.74
CA VAL A 76 -9.30 -14.39 11.94
C VAL A 76 -10.47 -14.08 12.88
N LYS A 77 -10.21 -13.41 14.00
CA LYS A 77 -11.27 -12.99 14.94
C LYS A 77 -12.23 -11.99 14.32
N TYR A 78 -11.70 -11.02 13.56
CA TYR A 78 -12.47 -9.99 12.91
C TYR A 78 -13.40 -10.56 11.84
N LEU A 79 -12.91 -11.43 10.96
CA LEU A 79 -13.71 -12.13 9.95
C LEU A 79 -14.87 -12.92 10.60
N ARG A 80 -14.63 -13.56 11.74
CA ARG A 80 -15.69 -14.25 12.49
C ARG A 80 -16.78 -13.30 12.99
N THR A 81 -16.43 -12.06 13.36
CA THR A 81 -17.42 -11.05 13.77
C THR A 81 -18.30 -10.60 12.58
N LEU A 82 -17.77 -10.71 11.36
CA LEU A 82 -18.51 -10.46 10.11
C LEU A 82 -19.29 -11.70 9.63
N GLY A 83 -19.33 -12.79 10.41
CA GLY A 83 -20.01 -14.03 10.06
C GLY A 83 -19.26 -14.89 9.03
N ILE A 84 -18.00 -14.57 8.73
CA ILE A 84 -17.15 -15.36 7.83
C ILE A 84 -16.37 -16.36 8.70
N ASP A 85 -16.79 -17.62 8.66
CA ASP A 85 -16.05 -18.68 9.33
C ASP A 85 -14.77 -18.99 8.56
N THR A 86 -13.64 -18.89 9.26
CA THR A 86 -12.31 -19.15 8.73
C THR A 86 -11.54 -20.01 9.72
N ASP A 87 -10.85 -21.02 9.18
CA ASP A 87 -9.92 -21.83 9.96
C ASP A 87 -8.61 -21.07 10.20
N ASN A 88 -7.90 -21.45 11.27
CA ASN A 88 -6.56 -20.95 11.54
C ASN A 88 -5.50 -21.69 10.72
N ASP A 89 -5.88 -22.79 10.07
CA ASP A 89 -4.97 -23.69 9.39
C ASP A 89 -4.33 -23.03 8.17
N SER A 90 -5.10 -22.22 7.44
CA SER A 90 -4.61 -21.46 6.29
C SER A 90 -3.47 -20.50 6.67
N PHE A 91 -3.65 -19.75 7.77
CA PHE A 91 -2.61 -18.87 8.30
C PHE A 91 -1.41 -19.64 8.85
N ALA A 92 -1.63 -20.77 9.52
CA ALA A 92 -0.54 -21.60 10.04
C ALA A 92 0.33 -22.18 8.91
N LYS A 93 -0.32 -22.80 7.91
CA LYS A 93 0.32 -23.44 6.74
C LYS A 93 1.09 -22.45 5.88
N HIS A 94 0.57 -21.23 5.73
CA HIS A 94 1.12 -20.21 4.83
C HIS A 94 1.69 -18.99 5.60
N SER A 95 2.03 -19.14 6.87
CA SER A 95 2.49 -18.05 7.74
C SER A 95 3.67 -17.26 7.16
N TRP A 96 4.65 -17.92 6.56
CA TRP A 96 5.79 -17.26 5.94
C TRP A 96 5.40 -16.48 4.67
N TYR A 97 4.49 -17.04 3.87
CA TYR A 97 3.95 -16.37 2.69
C TYR A 97 3.19 -15.12 3.09
N PHE A 98 2.24 -15.25 4.03
CA PHE A 98 1.45 -14.13 4.53
C PHE A 98 2.35 -13.00 5.04
N ARG A 99 3.38 -13.34 5.81
CA ARG A 99 4.38 -12.40 6.29
C ARG A 99 5.11 -11.67 5.15
N ASN A 100 5.55 -12.39 4.13
CA ASN A 100 6.27 -11.80 3.02
C ASN A 100 5.35 -10.99 2.09
N ALA A 101 4.07 -11.36 2.01
CA ALA A 101 3.06 -10.61 1.28
C ALA A 101 2.80 -9.26 1.95
N LEU A 102 2.71 -9.22 3.29
CA LEU A 102 2.64 -7.97 4.08
C LEU A 102 3.87 -7.07 3.82
N VAL A 103 5.06 -7.65 3.73
CA VAL A 103 6.28 -6.91 3.40
C VAL A 103 6.20 -6.31 1.98
N ARG A 104 5.77 -7.09 0.99
CA ARG A 104 5.61 -6.63 -0.40
C ARG A 104 4.52 -5.57 -0.58
N ALA A 105 3.48 -5.59 0.24
CA ALA A 105 2.42 -4.58 0.24
C ALA A 105 2.84 -3.24 0.86
N ASN A 106 3.97 -3.18 1.57
CA ASN A 106 4.42 -1.99 2.31
C ASN A 106 5.81 -1.51 1.91
N TYR A 107 6.33 -1.92 0.75
CA TYR A 107 7.68 -1.59 0.32
C TYR A 107 7.72 -1.12 -1.14
N SER A 108 8.34 0.04 -1.32
CA SER A 108 8.67 0.62 -2.63
C SER A 108 10.11 1.13 -2.60
N ASN A 109 10.81 0.94 -3.70
CA ASN A 109 12.16 1.44 -3.93
C ASN A 109 12.32 1.76 -5.43
N ILE A 110 12.29 3.05 -5.74
CA ILE A 110 12.30 3.57 -7.11
C ILE A 110 13.64 3.26 -7.81
N ASP A 111 14.76 3.37 -7.08
CA ASP A 111 16.10 3.12 -7.62
C ASP A 111 16.25 1.66 -8.10
N HIS A 112 15.52 0.76 -7.44
CA HIS A 112 15.48 -0.66 -7.77
C HIS A 112 14.22 -1.08 -8.56
N ARG A 113 13.39 -0.12 -9.01
CA ARG A 113 12.12 -0.35 -9.73
C ARG A 113 11.18 -1.33 -9.02
N VAL A 114 11.17 -1.29 -7.69
CA VAL A 114 10.26 -2.08 -6.87
C VAL A 114 9.13 -1.17 -6.42
N HIS A 115 7.90 -1.57 -6.69
CA HIS A 115 6.70 -0.89 -6.22
C HIS A 115 5.96 -1.79 -5.23
N GLU A 116 5.25 -1.17 -4.30
CA GLU A 116 4.35 -1.87 -3.40
C GLU A 116 3.26 -2.59 -4.19
N THR A 117 2.83 -3.75 -3.71
CA THR A 117 1.77 -4.50 -4.40
C THR A 117 0.94 -5.31 -3.39
N SER A 118 -0.38 -5.17 -3.48
CA SER A 118 -1.34 -5.96 -2.71
C SER A 118 -1.52 -7.37 -3.26
N ARG A 119 -1.11 -7.63 -4.51
CA ARG A 119 -1.40 -8.87 -5.27
C ARG A 119 -1.23 -10.14 -4.46
N TYR A 120 -0.15 -10.26 -3.69
CA TYR A 120 0.12 -11.48 -2.92
C TYR A 120 -0.78 -11.60 -1.69
N LEU A 121 -1.17 -10.49 -1.07
CA LEU A 121 -2.19 -10.52 -0.03
C LEU A 121 -3.56 -10.84 -0.62
N ASP A 122 -3.89 -10.27 -1.77
CA ASP A 122 -5.12 -10.58 -2.51
C ASP A 122 -5.18 -12.08 -2.83
N GLU A 123 -4.13 -12.66 -3.43
CA GLU A 123 -4.02 -14.11 -3.70
C GLU A 123 -4.21 -14.96 -2.43
N PHE A 124 -3.68 -14.50 -1.28
CA PHE A 124 -3.86 -15.20 0.01
C PHE A 124 -5.31 -15.13 0.52
N PHE A 125 -5.92 -13.94 0.50
CA PHE A 125 -7.28 -13.75 1.01
C PHE A 125 -8.35 -14.30 0.07
N GLU A 126 -8.11 -14.32 -1.24
CA GLU A 126 -8.95 -15.02 -2.21
C GLU A 126 -8.92 -16.53 -1.94
N ASN A 127 -7.74 -17.13 -1.70
CA ASN A 127 -7.67 -18.53 -1.30
C ASN A 127 -8.48 -18.79 -0.02
N LEU A 128 -8.36 -17.90 0.97
CA LEU A 128 -9.04 -18.02 2.26
C LEU A 128 -10.56 -17.87 2.17
N LEU A 129 -11.04 -16.87 1.42
CA LEU A 129 -12.45 -16.46 1.43
C LEU A 129 -13.25 -17.05 0.28
N MET A 130 -12.59 -17.46 -0.81
CA MET A 130 -13.24 -17.93 -2.03
C MET A 130 -12.84 -19.37 -2.37
N GLY A 131 -11.86 -19.95 -1.66
CA GLY A 131 -11.37 -21.29 -1.94
C GLY A 131 -10.60 -21.39 -3.27
N THR A 132 -10.11 -20.27 -3.79
CA THR A 132 -9.23 -20.26 -4.95
C THR A 132 -7.92 -20.99 -4.65
N GLN A 133 -7.16 -21.28 -5.70
CA GLN A 133 -5.95 -22.10 -5.62
C GLN A 133 -4.74 -21.33 -6.14
N HIS A 134 -4.63 -20.05 -5.77
CA HIS A 134 -3.45 -19.24 -6.05
C HIS A 134 -2.22 -19.89 -5.42
N ASP A 135 -1.12 -19.79 -6.15
CA ASP A 135 0.12 -20.46 -5.81
C ASP A 135 0.91 -19.69 -4.73
N LEU A 136 0.78 -20.11 -3.47
CA LEU A 136 1.38 -19.42 -2.32
C LEU A 136 2.87 -19.76 -2.09
N ARG A 137 3.68 -19.79 -3.16
CA ARG A 137 5.14 -20.03 -3.10
C ARG A 137 5.91 -18.74 -2.78
N ASN A 138 6.64 -18.72 -1.66
CA ASN A 138 7.45 -17.59 -1.20
C ASN A 138 8.45 -17.05 -2.23
N ARG A 139 9.02 -17.91 -3.08
CA ARG A 139 9.95 -17.48 -4.14
C ARG A 139 9.33 -16.48 -5.12
N ARG A 140 8.01 -16.56 -5.37
CA ARG A 140 7.27 -15.62 -6.25
C ARG A 140 7.23 -14.20 -5.70
N LEU A 141 7.43 -14.04 -4.39
CA LEU A 141 7.36 -12.75 -3.71
C LEU A 141 8.72 -12.07 -3.69
N HIS A 142 9.81 -12.77 -3.97
CA HIS A 142 11.13 -12.16 -3.97
C HIS A 142 11.23 -11.07 -5.04
N VAL A 143 11.86 -9.93 -4.74
CA VAL A 143 11.96 -8.80 -5.69
C VAL A 143 12.69 -9.17 -6.99
N ASP A 144 13.66 -10.07 -6.91
CA ASP A 144 14.38 -10.60 -8.09
C ASP A 144 13.62 -11.74 -8.81
N TRP A 145 12.42 -12.13 -8.35
CA TRP A 145 11.68 -13.20 -9.01
C TRP A 145 11.17 -12.72 -10.38
N PRO A 146 11.43 -13.46 -11.47
CA PRO A 146 10.97 -13.08 -12.79
C PRO A 146 9.44 -13.06 -12.79
N GLN A 147 8.87 -11.86 -12.92
CA GLN A 147 7.44 -11.71 -13.08
C GLN A 147 7.08 -12.20 -14.48
N SER A 148 6.55 -13.42 -14.58
CA SER A 148 5.83 -13.85 -15.78
C SER A 148 4.55 -13.01 -15.83
N ASP A 149 4.50 -12.06 -16.75
CA ASP A 149 3.45 -11.06 -16.83
C ASP A 149 2.31 -11.50 -17.77
N PRO A 150 1.05 -11.63 -17.30
CA PRO A 150 -0.11 -11.46 -18.17
C PRO A 150 -0.79 -10.09 -18.04
N ALA A 151 -0.36 -9.23 -17.10
CA ALA A 151 -0.98 -7.93 -16.83
C ALA A 151 -0.07 -7.00 -15.99
N GLY A 152 0.87 -6.27 -16.61
CA GLY A 152 1.75 -5.40 -15.81
C GLY A 152 3.01 -4.78 -16.44
N HIS A 153 2.92 -4.27 -17.67
CA HIS A 153 3.66 -3.10 -18.19
C HIS A 153 5.22 -3.12 -18.26
N LEU A 154 5.70 -3.46 -19.47
CA LEU A 154 6.80 -2.88 -20.26
C LEU A 154 8.25 -2.96 -19.76
N ALA A 155 8.98 -3.96 -20.27
CA ALA A 155 10.28 -3.72 -20.89
C ALA A 155 10.08 -3.59 -22.42
N ILE A 156 10.50 -2.45 -22.96
CA ILE A 156 10.52 -2.12 -24.38
C ILE A 156 11.70 -2.87 -25.02
N ASP A 157 11.44 -3.67 -26.06
CA ASP A 157 12.27 -3.72 -27.28
C ASP A 157 11.61 -4.55 -28.41
N GLY A 158 11.31 -3.85 -29.51
CA GLY A 158 11.46 -4.30 -30.90
C GLY A 158 10.63 -5.46 -31.47
N ASN A 159 9.55 -5.10 -32.20
CA ASN A 159 9.11 -5.68 -33.50
C ASN A 159 8.59 -7.15 -33.49
N THR A 160 7.45 -7.56 -34.07
CA THR A 160 6.30 -6.95 -34.74
C THR A 160 5.25 -8.07 -34.93
N GLU A 161 3.97 -7.69 -35.00
CA GLU A 161 2.82 -8.47 -35.47
C GLU A 161 2.25 -9.57 -34.57
N ARG A 162 1.33 -9.16 -33.69
CA ARG A 162 -0.11 -9.52 -33.73
C ARG A 162 -0.75 -9.19 -32.38
N GLU A 163 -1.33 -8.00 -32.28
CA GLU A 163 -2.48 -7.76 -31.38
C GLU A 163 -3.15 -6.46 -31.82
N LYS A 164 -4.04 -6.61 -32.81
CA LYS A 164 -5.05 -5.61 -33.14
C LYS A 164 -6.18 -5.77 -32.13
N ALA A 165 -6.62 -4.63 -31.60
CA ALA A 165 -7.81 -4.37 -30.78
C ALA A 165 -7.63 -4.41 -29.26
N CYS A 166 -7.11 -3.32 -28.68
CA CYS A 166 -7.88 -2.38 -27.85
C CYS A 166 -6.92 -1.35 -27.22
N THR A 167 -6.36 -0.45 -28.04
CA THR A 167 -5.69 0.76 -27.53
C THR A 167 -6.67 1.90 -27.60
N GLU A 168 -7.26 2.24 -26.47
CA GLU A 168 -7.68 3.60 -26.10
C GLU A 168 -8.15 3.54 -24.63
N GLN A 169 -7.53 4.36 -23.77
CA GLN A 169 -7.77 4.56 -22.33
C GLN A 169 -6.86 3.80 -21.34
N VAL A 170 -5.59 4.22 -21.25
CA VAL A 170 -4.89 4.27 -19.95
C VAL A 170 -4.48 5.72 -19.70
N THR A 171 -5.43 6.53 -19.25
CA THR A 171 -5.09 7.64 -18.36
C THR A 171 -4.91 7.04 -16.97
N GLU A 172 -3.70 7.11 -16.42
CA GLU A 172 -3.45 6.80 -15.01
C GLU A 172 -4.53 7.46 -14.15
N GLN A 173 -5.32 6.65 -13.43
CA GLN A 173 -6.35 7.19 -12.54
C GLN A 173 -5.65 7.90 -11.39
N VAL A 174 -5.63 9.23 -11.45
CA VAL A 174 -5.36 10.08 -10.30
C VAL A 174 -6.43 9.76 -9.25
N THR A 175 -6.01 9.26 -8.08
CA THR A 175 -6.94 8.96 -6.99
C THR A 175 -7.64 10.25 -6.53
N GLU A 176 -8.85 10.14 -5.98
CA GLU A 176 -9.62 11.30 -5.49
C GLU A 176 -8.80 12.15 -4.50
N GLN A 177 -7.96 11.50 -3.69
CA GLN A 177 -7.11 12.13 -2.69
C GLN A 177 -6.00 12.96 -3.34
N VAL A 178 -5.38 12.46 -4.41
CA VAL A 178 -4.38 13.21 -5.18
C VAL A 178 -5.04 14.38 -5.90
N ALA A 179 -6.22 14.19 -6.49
CA ALA A 179 -6.97 15.28 -7.13
C ALA A 179 -7.30 16.41 -6.12
N ARG A 180 -7.80 16.05 -4.93
CA ARG A 180 -8.08 17.00 -3.83
C ARG A 180 -6.82 17.71 -3.35
N LEU A 181 -5.68 17.01 -3.30
CA LEU A 181 -4.40 17.63 -2.95
C LEU A 181 -3.99 18.69 -3.99
N LEU A 182 -4.10 18.36 -5.29
CA LEU A 182 -3.71 19.26 -6.37
C LEU A 182 -4.60 20.51 -6.44
N ASP A 183 -5.88 20.36 -6.12
CA ASP A 183 -6.81 21.47 -6.00
C ASP A 183 -6.44 22.38 -4.81
N ALA A 184 -6.24 21.80 -3.62
CA ALA A 184 -5.85 22.54 -2.42
C ALA A 184 -4.48 23.25 -2.55
N LEU A 185 -3.57 22.66 -3.33
CA LEU A 185 -2.24 23.21 -3.59
C LEU A 185 -2.27 24.43 -4.53
N GLY A 186 -3.22 24.48 -5.47
CA GLY A 186 -3.30 25.57 -6.44
C GLY A 186 -1.98 25.77 -7.20
N ASP A 187 -1.55 27.01 -7.35
CA ASP A 187 -0.25 27.40 -7.93
C ASP A 187 0.76 27.86 -6.86
N GLU A 188 0.49 27.56 -5.59
CA GLU A 188 1.27 28.02 -4.44
C GLU A 188 2.32 26.99 -3.98
N GLU A 189 3.31 27.47 -3.21
CA GLU A 189 4.23 26.61 -2.46
C GLU A 189 3.76 26.48 -1.00
N LEU A 190 3.19 25.33 -0.64
CA LEU A 190 2.58 25.12 0.68
C LEU A 190 3.34 24.10 1.51
N SER A 191 3.40 24.35 2.81
CA SER A 191 3.88 23.35 3.77
C SER A 191 2.84 22.24 3.94
N ALA A 192 3.27 21.07 4.42
CA ALA A 192 2.36 20.01 4.81
C ALA A 192 1.30 20.48 5.84
N ALA A 193 1.66 21.38 6.76
CA ALA A 193 0.70 21.88 7.74
C ALA A 193 -0.39 22.76 7.10
N ALA A 194 -0.01 23.62 6.14
CA ALA A 194 -0.97 24.46 5.43
C ALA A 194 -1.90 23.63 4.52
N LEU A 195 -1.37 22.61 3.85
CA LEU A 195 -2.17 21.69 3.02
C LEU A 195 -3.16 20.89 3.87
N MET A 196 -2.72 20.41 5.02
CA MET A 196 -3.59 19.73 5.98
C MET A 196 -4.73 20.64 6.46
N ASP A 197 -4.41 21.88 6.83
CA ASP A 197 -5.41 22.86 7.27
C ASP A 197 -6.45 23.12 6.19
N ARG A 198 -6.02 23.36 4.94
CA ARG A 198 -6.92 23.54 3.78
C ARG A 198 -7.81 22.33 3.51
N LEU A 199 -7.27 21.12 3.68
CA LEU A 199 -8.01 19.89 3.45
C LEU A 199 -8.86 19.45 4.66
N GLY A 200 -8.82 20.18 5.78
CA GLY A 200 -9.48 19.82 7.03
C GLY A 200 -8.90 18.55 7.67
N LEU A 201 -7.65 18.21 7.36
CA LEU A 201 -6.95 17.01 7.84
C LEU A 201 -6.20 17.33 9.13
N LYS A 202 -6.33 16.46 10.12
CA LYS A 202 -5.67 16.64 11.43
C LYS A 202 -4.43 15.77 11.61
N HIS A 203 -4.27 14.72 10.80
CA HIS A 203 -3.21 13.73 10.97
C HIS A 203 -2.13 13.81 9.88
N ARG A 204 -0.92 14.19 10.28
CA ARG A 204 0.19 14.51 9.36
C ARG A 204 0.77 13.30 8.63
N PRO A 205 1.01 12.15 9.30
CA PRO A 205 1.47 10.95 8.60
C PRO A 205 0.50 10.50 7.51
N THR A 206 -0.81 10.43 7.80
CA THR A 206 -1.83 10.06 6.80
C THR A 206 -1.86 11.03 5.64
N PHE A 207 -1.78 12.33 5.92
CA PHE A 207 -1.63 13.32 4.87
C PHE A 207 -0.41 13.03 3.98
N LEU A 208 0.74 12.68 4.57
CA LEU A 208 1.93 12.34 3.80
C LEU A 208 1.75 11.06 2.98
N TYR A 209 1.24 9.97 3.55
CA TYR A 209 1.12 8.67 2.88
C TYR A 209 -0.04 8.59 1.88
N THR A 210 -1.17 9.24 2.15
CA THR A 210 -2.38 9.12 1.33
C THR A 210 -2.49 10.22 0.27
N TYR A 211 -1.87 11.38 0.51
CA TYR A 211 -1.94 12.52 -0.42
C TYR A 211 -0.59 12.80 -1.06
N VAL A 212 0.43 13.10 -0.24
CA VAL A 212 1.70 13.65 -0.76
C VAL A 212 2.59 12.60 -1.43
N HIS A 213 2.76 11.42 -0.85
CA HIS A 213 3.62 10.37 -1.39
C HIS A 213 3.10 9.84 -2.73
N PRO A 214 1.80 9.54 -2.90
CA PRO A 214 1.26 9.17 -4.21
C PRO A 214 1.45 10.29 -5.24
N ALA A 215 1.19 11.54 -4.87
CA ALA A 215 1.36 12.67 -5.78
C ALA A 215 2.83 12.93 -6.18
N LEU A 216 3.79 12.69 -5.28
CA LEU A 216 5.22 12.75 -5.57
C LEU A 216 5.66 11.59 -6.47
N ALA A 217 5.13 10.39 -6.24
CA ALA A 217 5.46 9.20 -7.04
C ALA A 217 4.95 9.34 -8.48
N LEU A 218 3.77 9.94 -8.66
CA LEU A 218 3.20 10.29 -9.98
C LEU A 218 3.85 11.52 -10.62
N GLY A 219 4.82 12.17 -9.94
CA GLY A 219 5.49 13.36 -10.44
C GLY A 219 4.57 14.57 -10.61
N LEU A 220 3.39 14.59 -9.98
CA LEU A 220 2.41 15.68 -10.09
C LEU A 220 2.78 16.87 -9.21
N ILE A 221 3.54 16.62 -8.15
CA ILE A 221 4.10 17.63 -7.24
C ILE A 221 5.58 17.37 -7.01
N GLU A 222 6.30 18.37 -6.54
CA GLU A 222 7.71 18.28 -6.17
C GLU A 222 8.00 18.95 -4.82
N ARG A 223 9.13 18.58 -4.22
CA ARG A 223 9.64 19.18 -2.97
C ARG A 223 10.43 20.44 -3.29
N THR A 224 10.27 21.50 -2.50
CA THR A 224 11.10 22.71 -2.64
C THR A 224 12.52 22.52 -2.11
N ILE A 225 12.72 21.58 -1.17
CA ILE A 225 14.04 21.20 -0.64
C ILE A 225 14.23 19.68 -0.86
N PRO A 226 14.62 19.25 -2.08
CA PRO A 226 14.73 17.83 -2.42
C PRO A 226 15.80 17.10 -1.59
N ASP A 227 16.95 17.74 -1.34
CA ASP A 227 18.08 17.14 -0.63
C ASP A 227 17.82 16.89 0.87
N LYS A 228 16.81 17.55 1.44
CA LYS A 228 16.43 17.43 2.86
C LYS A 228 14.93 17.14 2.98
N PRO A 229 14.50 15.90 2.67
CA PRO A 229 13.08 15.55 2.63
C PRO A 229 12.34 15.80 3.95
N ASN A 230 13.05 15.71 5.09
CA ASN A 230 12.51 15.92 6.43
C ASN A 230 12.72 17.34 6.99
N SER A 231 13.10 18.31 6.13
CA SER A 231 13.30 19.70 6.56
C SER A 231 12.03 20.27 7.20
N ARG A 232 12.17 20.97 8.34
CA ARG A 232 11.07 21.73 8.95
C ARG A 232 10.54 22.84 8.04
N LEU A 233 11.35 23.27 7.06
CA LEU A 233 10.99 24.29 6.07
C LEU A 233 10.51 23.67 4.74
N GLN A 234 10.28 22.34 4.69
CA GLN A 234 9.83 21.67 3.48
C GLN A 234 8.46 22.20 3.03
N LYS A 235 8.37 22.50 1.73
CA LYS A 235 7.12 22.83 1.04
C LYS A 235 6.97 21.97 -0.21
N TYR A 236 5.76 21.95 -0.73
CA TYR A 236 5.38 21.23 -1.94
C TYR A 236 4.80 22.22 -2.94
N ARG A 237 4.99 21.95 -4.22
CA ARG A 237 4.43 22.71 -5.34
C ARG A 237 4.13 21.78 -6.50
N LYS A 238 3.26 22.18 -7.43
CA LYS A 238 3.01 21.40 -8.65
C LYS A 238 4.28 21.28 -9.48
N ALA A 239 4.54 20.09 -10.01
CA ALA A 239 5.66 19.90 -10.91
C ALA A 239 5.41 20.72 -12.19
N ARG A 240 6.45 21.40 -12.68
CA ARG A 240 6.35 22.08 -13.98
C ARG A 240 6.27 21.00 -15.05
N ALA A 241 5.23 21.06 -15.88
CA ALA A 241 5.16 20.22 -17.07
C ALA A 241 6.44 20.45 -17.88
N ILE A 242 7.19 19.37 -18.12
CA ILE A 242 8.30 19.39 -19.06
C ILE A 242 7.67 19.65 -20.42
N SER A 243 7.86 20.86 -20.95
CA SER A 243 7.50 21.21 -22.32
C SER A 243 8.52 20.62 -23.30
#